data_AF-A0A8B6XYN5-F1
#
_entry.id   AF-A0A8B6XYN5-F1
#
_cell.length_a   1.000
_cell.length_b   1.000
_cell.length_c   1.000
_cell.angle_alpha   90.00
_cell.angle_beta   90.00
_cell.angle_gamma   90.00
#
_symmetry.space_group_name_H-M   'P 1'
#
loop_
_entity.id
_entity.type
_entity.pdbx_description
1 polymer ?
#
loop_
_entity_poly.entity_id
_entity_poly.type
_entity_poly.pdbx_seq_one_letter_code
_entity_poly.pdbx_strand_id
1 'polypeptide(L)'
;MLQSQALDLSLALEHLNATKSFLCDYRCDEEFAAMVENAKKLAVELEIFEGFDVDDPVRVRRKSRQFLYEGRDEPIVSPEQNFRVSFFNRILDIAIQAINERFTQLSEYNKLFGFLYNIGSKPLTDDELLKHCKDLHLALMSDGQSDINGVELWYEIKAIGRRLDTSNSNPKSVLKCIYTSNVVEVFPKLSIALRILLALPVTVASAERSFSKLKIIKSYLRSQMCQDRLVGLATISIEKEIADHLDIEDLVKDFAELKARKIHF
;
A
#
# COMPACT_ATOMS: atom_id res chain seq x y z
N MET A 1 12.08 3.66 3.90
CA MET A 1 11.60 5.02 4.25
C MET A 1 10.08 5.08 4.43
N LEU A 2 9.24 4.58 3.50
CA LEU A 2 7.76 4.59 3.66
C LEU A 2 7.15 3.41 4.45
N GLN A 3 7.95 2.37 4.75
CA GLN A 3 7.49 1.14 5.44
C GLN A 3 8.02 1.02 6.88
N SER A 4 8.49 2.13 7.47
CA SER A 4 8.98 2.10 8.86
C SER A 4 7.82 1.86 9.81
N GLN A 5 8.00 1.00 10.82
CA GLN A 5 6.99 0.71 11.85
C GLN A 5 6.61 1.94 12.69
N ALA A 6 7.41 3.01 12.63
CA ALA A 6 7.20 4.24 13.37
C ALA A 6 6.50 5.35 12.57
N LEU A 7 6.13 5.09 11.31
CA LEU A 7 5.59 6.13 10.43
C LEU A 7 4.07 6.29 10.64
N ASP A 8 3.64 7.51 10.94
CA ASP A 8 2.23 7.89 10.99
C ASP A 8 1.59 7.79 9.59
N LEU A 9 0.34 7.34 9.53
CA LEU A 9 -0.45 7.23 8.32
C LEU A 9 -0.61 8.58 7.62
N SER A 10 -0.72 9.67 8.39
CA SER A 10 -0.82 11.02 7.83
C SER A 10 0.48 11.46 7.14
N LEU A 11 1.64 11.17 7.76
CA LEU A 11 2.95 11.45 7.18
C LEU A 11 3.22 10.58 5.93
N ALA A 12 2.77 9.30 5.94
CA ALA A 12 2.83 8.46 4.75
C ALA A 12 2.10 9.11 3.57
N LEU A 13 0.88 9.60 3.80
CA LEU A 13 0.08 10.24 2.76
C LEU A 13 0.69 11.54 2.28
N GLU A 14 1.29 12.33 3.17
CA GLU A 14 2.00 13.55 2.79
C GLU A 14 3.18 13.23 1.85
N HIS A 15 4.03 12.27 2.21
CA HIS A 15 5.13 11.84 1.33
C HIS A 15 4.64 11.26 0.00
N LEU A 16 3.53 10.51 0.01
CA LEU A 16 2.93 9.98 -1.22
C LEU A 16 2.38 11.09 -2.11
N ASN A 17 1.71 12.08 -1.52
CA ASN A 17 1.20 13.24 -2.25
C ASN A 17 2.35 14.09 -2.81
N ALA A 18 3.43 14.28 -2.05
CA ALA A 18 4.63 14.95 -2.53
C ALA A 18 5.27 14.19 -3.70
N THR A 19 5.36 12.86 -3.62
CA THR A 19 5.88 12.01 -4.70
C THR A 19 4.99 12.09 -5.94
N LYS A 20 3.66 12.11 -5.75
CA LYS A 20 2.70 12.28 -6.84
C LYS A 20 2.85 13.66 -7.51
N SER A 21 2.96 14.73 -6.71
CA SER A 21 3.19 16.09 -7.24
C SER A 21 4.46 16.11 -8.06
N PHE A 22 5.56 15.57 -7.51
CA PHE A 22 6.83 15.46 -8.20
C PHE A 22 6.70 14.75 -9.56
N LEU A 23 5.98 13.62 -9.65
CA LEU A 23 5.77 12.92 -10.92
C LEU A 23 4.91 13.70 -11.92
N CYS A 24 3.92 14.46 -11.42
CA CYS A 24 3.11 15.35 -12.25
C CYS A 24 3.94 16.53 -12.79
N ASP A 25 4.77 17.13 -11.94
CA ASP A 25 5.64 18.25 -12.29
C ASP A 25 6.74 17.78 -13.26
N TYR A 26 7.25 16.57 -13.06
CA TYR A 26 8.25 15.93 -13.94
C TYR A 26 7.71 15.61 -15.35
N ARG A 27 6.39 15.62 -15.54
CA ARG A 27 5.76 15.46 -16.86
C ARG A 27 5.87 16.73 -17.73
N CYS A 28 6.30 17.87 -17.17
CA CYS A 28 6.43 19.13 -17.89
C CYS A 28 7.50 19.08 -18.99
N ASP A 29 7.31 19.90 -20.03
CA ASP A 29 8.22 20.02 -21.18
C ASP A 29 9.65 20.42 -20.76
N GLU A 30 9.76 21.27 -19.75
CA GLU A 30 11.03 21.75 -19.19
C GLU A 30 11.83 20.62 -18.52
N GLU A 31 11.16 19.79 -17.73
CA GLU A 31 11.76 18.63 -17.04
C GLU A 31 12.15 17.52 -18.03
N PHE A 32 11.35 17.32 -19.08
CA PHE A 32 11.72 16.44 -20.17
C PHE A 32 13.00 16.92 -20.87
N ALA A 33 13.10 18.22 -21.18
CA ALA A 33 14.29 18.80 -21.81
C ALA A 33 15.53 18.65 -20.90
N ALA A 34 15.37 18.92 -19.59
CA ALA A 34 16.45 18.74 -18.61
C ALA A 34 16.90 17.27 -18.50
N MET A 35 15.96 16.32 -18.54
CA MET A 35 16.26 14.89 -18.56
C MET A 35 17.05 14.50 -19.82
N VAL A 36 16.63 14.98 -21.00
CA VAL A 36 17.35 14.72 -22.26
C VAL A 36 18.76 15.33 -22.20
N GLU A 37 18.94 16.53 -21.64
CA GLU A 37 20.26 17.14 -21.48
C GLU A 37 21.16 16.34 -20.52
N ASN A 38 20.61 15.86 -19.40
CA ASN A 38 21.34 15.00 -18.47
C ASN A 38 21.71 13.66 -19.10
N ALA A 39 20.81 13.07 -19.88
CA ALA A 39 21.08 11.84 -20.63
C ALA A 39 22.20 12.04 -21.66
N LYS A 40 22.23 13.20 -22.35
CA LYS A 40 23.32 13.56 -23.27
C LYS A 40 24.66 13.67 -22.55
N LYS A 41 24.71 14.37 -21.42
CA LYS A 41 25.94 14.47 -20.59
C LYS A 41 26.47 13.09 -20.19
N LEU A 42 25.57 12.21 -19.74
CA LEU A 42 25.91 10.85 -19.33
C LEU A 42 26.35 9.98 -20.53
N ALA A 43 25.74 10.15 -21.71
CA ALA A 43 26.18 9.48 -22.94
C ALA A 43 27.60 9.90 -23.36
N VAL A 44 27.93 11.20 -23.25
CA VAL A 44 29.28 11.72 -23.49
C VAL A 44 30.29 11.11 -22.51
N GLU A 45 29.95 11.02 -21.22
CA GLU A 45 30.80 10.38 -20.21
C GLU A 45 31.07 8.89 -20.49
N LEU A 46 30.10 8.20 -21.10
CA LEU A 46 30.19 6.78 -21.44
C LEU A 46 30.72 6.50 -22.85
N GLU A 47 31.09 7.54 -23.61
CA GLU A 47 31.53 7.43 -25.02
C GLU A 47 30.47 6.79 -25.95
N ILE A 48 29.18 7.02 -25.67
CA ILE A 48 28.03 6.52 -26.44
C ILE A 48 27.43 7.67 -27.26
N PHE A 49 26.79 7.35 -28.39
CA PHE A 49 26.05 8.31 -29.22
C PHE A 49 25.01 9.12 -28.41
N GLU A 50 25.04 10.44 -28.59
CA GLU A 50 24.30 11.44 -27.80
C GLU A 50 22.92 11.83 -28.39
N GLY A 51 22.48 11.14 -29.44
CA GLY A 51 21.25 11.45 -30.16
C GLY A 51 20.21 10.33 -30.13
N PHE A 52 19.01 10.64 -30.62
CA PHE A 52 18.05 9.60 -30.99
C PHE A 52 18.46 9.00 -32.34
N ASP A 53 18.41 7.68 -32.47
CA ASP A 53 18.63 7.01 -33.75
C ASP A 53 17.62 7.51 -34.79
N VAL A 54 18.13 8.00 -35.92
CA VAL A 54 17.34 8.53 -37.05
C VAL A 54 17.38 7.57 -38.24
N ASP A 55 18.11 6.47 -38.14
CA ASP A 55 18.49 5.63 -39.28
C ASP A 55 17.30 4.88 -39.92
N ASP A 56 16.16 4.76 -39.22
CA ASP A 56 14.92 4.25 -39.78
C ASP A 56 13.82 5.33 -39.84
N PRO A 57 13.69 6.08 -40.96
CA PRO A 57 12.59 7.02 -41.11
C PRO A 57 11.26 6.25 -41.12
N VAL A 58 10.50 6.37 -40.02
CA VAL A 58 9.17 5.79 -39.91
C VAL A 58 8.31 6.29 -41.06
N ARG A 59 7.92 5.40 -41.97
CA ARG A 59 7.08 5.76 -43.12
C ARG A 59 5.71 6.23 -42.63
N VAL A 60 5.49 7.53 -42.71
CA VAL A 60 4.23 8.15 -42.32
C VAL A 60 3.10 7.76 -43.27
N ARG A 61 2.12 6.98 -42.78
CA ARG A 61 0.91 6.65 -43.55
C ARG A 61 -0.08 7.81 -43.49
N ARG A 62 -0.24 8.55 -44.59
CA ARG A 62 -1.32 9.55 -44.73
C ARG A 62 -2.63 8.83 -45.07
N LYS A 63 -3.66 8.95 -44.21
CA LYS A 63 -5.02 8.54 -44.56
C LYS A 63 -5.68 9.62 -45.40
N SER A 64 -6.37 9.23 -46.47
CA SER A 64 -7.23 10.14 -47.23
C SER A 64 -8.41 10.53 -46.37
N ARG A 65 -8.72 11.84 -46.32
CA ARG A 65 -9.91 12.35 -45.64
C ARG A 65 -11.14 12.16 -46.51
N GLN A 66 -12.28 11.86 -45.89
CA GLN A 66 -13.58 11.85 -46.57
C GLN A 66 -14.23 13.23 -46.56
N PHE A 67 -13.99 14.04 -45.52
CA PHE A 67 -14.60 15.36 -45.36
C PHE A 67 -13.56 16.46 -45.08
N LEU A 68 -13.79 17.65 -45.64
CA LEU A 68 -12.87 18.81 -45.56
C LEU A 68 -12.84 19.49 -44.18
N TYR A 69 -13.84 19.27 -43.33
CA TYR A 69 -13.89 19.85 -41.98
C TYR A 69 -13.13 19.02 -40.93
N GLU A 70 -12.64 17.83 -41.29
CA GLU A 70 -11.84 17.00 -40.39
C GLU A 70 -10.42 17.56 -40.25
N GLY A 71 -10.00 17.77 -38.99
CA GLY A 71 -8.64 18.14 -38.64
C GLY A 71 -7.60 17.17 -39.22
N ARG A 72 -6.38 17.63 -39.47
CA ARG A 72 -5.30 16.74 -39.89
C ARG A 72 -4.82 15.97 -38.64
N ASP A 73 -4.83 14.65 -38.70
CA ASP A 73 -4.00 13.86 -37.80
C ASP A 73 -2.53 14.15 -38.17
N GLU A 74 -1.82 14.82 -37.27
CA GLU A 74 -0.38 15.05 -37.40
C GLU A 74 0.38 13.87 -36.79
N PRO A 75 1.03 13.05 -37.62
CA PRO A 75 1.79 11.90 -37.14
C PRO A 75 3.06 12.40 -36.45
N ILE A 76 3.45 11.73 -35.37
CA ILE A 76 4.70 12.03 -34.67
C ILE A 76 5.86 11.60 -35.56
N VAL A 77 6.66 12.57 -36.04
CA VAL A 77 7.77 12.32 -36.98
C VAL A 77 9.14 12.36 -36.28
N SER A 78 9.30 13.19 -35.25
CA SER A 78 10.56 13.30 -34.52
C SER A 78 10.76 12.09 -33.58
N PRO A 79 11.90 11.38 -33.65
CA PRO A 79 12.24 10.32 -32.69
C PRO A 79 12.19 10.76 -31.23
N GLU A 80 12.58 12.01 -30.96
CA GLU A 80 12.52 12.64 -29.64
C GLU A 80 11.06 12.80 -29.18
N GLN A 81 10.19 13.30 -30.06
CA GLN A 81 8.76 13.43 -29.76
C GLN A 81 8.09 12.06 -29.61
N ASN A 82 8.53 11.06 -30.37
CA ASN A 82 8.03 9.70 -30.25
C ASN A 82 8.42 9.12 -28.89
N PHE A 83 9.70 9.19 -28.51
CA PHE A 83 10.17 8.78 -27.19
C PHE A 83 9.41 9.49 -26.06
N ARG A 84 9.19 10.80 -26.20
CA ARG A 84 8.42 11.60 -25.25
C ARG A 84 7.00 11.04 -25.06
N VAL A 85 6.26 10.83 -26.16
CA VAL A 85 4.85 10.44 -26.09
C VAL A 85 4.68 8.95 -25.79
N SER A 86 5.42 8.07 -26.46
CA SER A 86 5.23 6.61 -26.41
C SER A 86 5.88 5.97 -25.19
N PHE A 87 6.96 6.55 -24.67
CA PHE A 87 7.73 5.97 -23.58
C PHE A 87 7.69 6.84 -22.32
N PHE A 88 8.22 8.06 -22.37
CA PHE A 88 8.37 8.92 -21.18
C PHE A 88 7.02 9.24 -20.52
N ASN A 89 6.10 9.87 -21.27
CA ASN A 89 4.76 10.19 -20.78
C ASN A 89 4.00 8.93 -20.38
N ARG A 90 4.14 7.84 -21.14
CA ARG A 90 3.44 6.58 -20.86
C ARG A 90 3.87 5.99 -19.53
N ILE A 91 5.17 5.97 -19.22
CA ILE A 91 5.70 5.46 -17.95
C ILE A 91 5.24 6.33 -16.79
N LEU A 92 5.32 7.65 -16.93
CA LEU A 92 4.84 8.58 -15.91
C LEU A 92 3.34 8.41 -15.66
N ASP A 93 2.54 8.30 -16.71
CA ASP A 93 1.09 8.07 -16.61
C ASP A 93 0.77 6.74 -15.90
N ILE A 94 1.50 5.66 -16.22
CA ILE A 94 1.35 4.38 -15.51
C ILE A 94 1.73 4.53 -14.04
N ALA A 95 2.83 5.20 -13.73
CA ALA A 95 3.28 5.38 -12.36
C ALA A 95 2.28 6.22 -11.54
N ILE A 96 1.82 7.34 -12.10
CA ILE A 96 0.81 8.22 -11.48
C ILE A 96 -0.50 7.46 -11.27
N GLN A 97 -0.96 6.71 -12.27
CA GLN A 97 -2.17 5.90 -12.17
C GLN A 97 -2.03 4.82 -11.10
N ALA A 98 -0.91 4.08 -11.09
CA ALA A 98 -0.65 3.03 -10.11
C ALA A 98 -0.60 3.57 -8.68
N ILE A 99 0.00 4.75 -8.47
CA ILE A 99 -0.01 5.45 -7.17
C ILE A 99 -1.44 5.83 -6.80
N ASN A 100 -2.20 6.44 -7.71
CA ASN A 100 -3.59 6.81 -7.43
C ASN A 100 -4.45 5.59 -7.04
N GLU A 101 -4.43 4.54 -7.86
CA GLU A 101 -5.22 3.32 -7.64
C GLU A 101 -4.83 2.62 -6.33
N ARG A 102 -3.53 2.53 -6.02
CA ARG A 102 -3.05 1.83 -4.83
C ARG A 102 -3.33 2.58 -3.53
N PHE A 103 -3.39 3.91 -3.56
CA PHE A 103 -3.46 4.72 -2.34
C PHE A 103 -4.81 5.43 -2.12
N THR A 104 -5.79 5.26 -3.01
CA THR A 104 -7.18 5.70 -2.78
C THR A 104 -7.72 5.13 -1.47
N GLN A 105 -7.60 3.81 -1.27
CA GLN A 105 -8.03 3.13 -0.05
C GLN A 105 -7.28 3.65 1.18
N LEU A 106 -5.97 3.87 1.07
CA LEU A 106 -5.16 4.42 2.16
C LEU A 106 -5.67 5.81 2.60
N SER A 107 -6.10 6.64 1.65
CA SER A 107 -6.69 7.95 1.94
C SER A 107 -8.03 7.85 2.66
N GLU A 108 -8.86 6.88 2.31
CA GLU A 108 -10.14 6.61 2.99
C GLU A 108 -9.90 6.10 4.41
N TYR A 109 -8.97 5.16 4.59
CA TYR A 109 -8.57 4.68 5.90
C TYR A 109 -8.00 5.79 6.79
N ASN A 110 -7.19 6.70 6.25
CA ASN A 110 -6.69 7.82 7.04
C ASN A 110 -7.79 8.80 7.45
N LYS A 111 -8.82 9.01 6.62
CA LYS A 111 -9.99 9.81 7.02
C LYS A 111 -10.74 9.16 8.17
N LEU A 112 -10.86 7.84 8.16
CA LEU A 112 -11.60 7.08 9.19
C LEU A 112 -10.82 6.88 10.48
N PHE A 113 -9.52 6.57 10.42
CA PHE A 113 -8.72 6.18 11.57
C PHE A 113 -7.57 7.13 11.92
N GLY A 114 -7.25 8.10 11.05
CA GLY A 114 -6.09 8.98 11.21
C GLY A 114 -6.10 9.78 12.51
N PHE A 115 -7.28 10.11 13.04
CA PHE A 115 -7.42 10.83 14.31
C PHE A 115 -6.90 10.02 15.52
N LEU A 116 -6.86 8.68 15.44
CA LEU A 116 -6.36 7.81 16.52
C LEU A 116 -4.84 7.85 16.65
N TYR A 117 -4.10 8.37 15.66
CA TYR A 117 -2.64 8.57 15.77
C TYR A 117 -2.26 9.79 16.63
N ASN A 118 -3.21 10.68 16.90
CA ASN A 118 -2.97 11.97 17.55
C ASN A 118 -3.60 12.11 18.95
N ILE A 119 -3.93 11.01 19.62
CA ILE A 119 -4.67 11.00 20.89
C ILE A 119 -4.02 11.87 21.98
N GLY A 120 -2.68 12.03 21.98
CA GLY A 120 -1.94 12.83 22.97
C GLY A 120 -1.27 14.10 22.44
N SER A 121 -1.16 14.32 21.12
CA SER A 121 -0.24 15.33 20.58
C SER A 121 -0.86 16.63 20.07
N LYS A 122 -2.16 16.67 19.79
CA LYS A 122 -2.94 17.88 19.46
C LYS A 122 -4.42 17.50 19.46
N PRO A 123 -5.27 18.08 20.33
CA PRO A 123 -6.70 17.84 20.21
C PRO A 123 -7.16 18.52 18.91
N LEU A 124 -7.76 17.74 18.01
CA LEU A 124 -8.76 18.28 17.09
C LEU A 124 -9.77 19.10 17.91
N THR A 125 -10.44 20.05 17.27
CA THR A 125 -11.53 20.73 17.97
C THR A 125 -12.55 19.68 18.46
N ASP A 126 -13.19 19.95 19.60
CA ASP A 126 -14.10 18.99 20.22
C ASP A 126 -15.18 18.47 19.26
N ASP A 127 -15.67 19.38 18.40
CA ASP A 127 -16.66 19.10 17.36
C ASP A 127 -16.10 18.24 16.22
N GLU A 128 -14.88 18.51 15.78
CA GLU A 128 -14.20 17.70 14.77
C GLU A 128 -13.94 16.29 15.30
N LEU A 129 -13.45 16.14 16.54
CA LEU A 129 -13.20 14.83 17.13
C LEU A 129 -14.51 14.03 17.23
N LEU A 130 -15.60 14.66 17.64
CA LEU A 130 -16.91 14.02 17.73
C LEU A 130 -17.40 13.57 16.35
N LYS A 131 -17.18 14.40 15.32
CA LYS A 131 -17.50 14.06 13.94
C LYS A 131 -16.74 12.81 13.49
N HIS A 132 -15.42 12.77 13.66
CA HIS A 132 -14.62 11.60 13.28
C HIS A 132 -15.04 10.33 14.03
N CYS A 133 -15.38 10.43 15.32
CA CYS A 133 -15.88 9.27 16.08
C CYS A 133 -17.24 8.76 15.57
N LYS A 134 -18.13 9.67 15.14
CA LYS A 134 -19.40 9.31 14.51
C LYS A 134 -19.21 8.71 13.12
N ASP A 135 -18.30 9.27 12.32
CA ASP A 135 -17.97 8.75 10.99
C ASP A 135 -17.41 7.32 11.10
N LEU A 136 -16.55 7.06 12.09
CA LEU A 136 -16.04 5.72 12.39
C LEU A 136 -17.15 4.75 12.84
N HIS A 137 -18.06 5.20 13.71
CA HIS A 137 -19.22 4.41 14.14
C HIS A 137 -20.07 3.97 12.95
N LEU A 138 -20.36 4.89 12.01
CA LEU A 138 -21.14 4.62 10.81
C LEU A 138 -20.40 3.67 9.86
N ALA A 139 -19.09 3.87 9.67
CA ALA A 139 -18.28 3.02 8.80
C ALA A 139 -18.16 1.57 9.29
N LEU A 140 -18.24 1.35 10.60
CA LEU A 140 -18.16 0.04 11.23
C LEU A 140 -19.54 -0.55 11.59
N MET A 141 -20.63 0.14 11.24
CA MET A 141 -21.98 -0.34 11.48
C MET A 141 -22.36 -1.40 10.43
N SER A 142 -22.78 -2.57 10.89
CA SER A 142 -23.34 -3.63 10.02
C SER A 142 -24.70 -4.05 10.55
N ASP A 143 -25.70 -4.11 9.66
CA ASP A 143 -27.05 -4.59 9.98
C ASP A 143 -27.71 -3.93 11.21
N GLY A 144 -27.43 -2.63 11.41
CA GLY A 144 -28.00 -1.88 12.53
C GLY A 144 -27.26 -2.04 13.88
N GLN A 145 -26.21 -2.85 13.92
CA GLN A 145 -25.37 -3.08 15.10
C GLN A 145 -23.99 -2.46 14.89
N SER A 146 -23.39 -1.94 15.96
CA SER A 146 -22.03 -1.41 15.94
C SER A 146 -21.36 -1.67 17.27
N ASP A 147 -20.17 -2.27 17.23
CA ASP A 147 -19.36 -2.55 18.42
C ASP A 147 -18.83 -1.26 19.08
N ILE A 148 -18.74 -0.18 18.30
CA ILE A 148 -18.16 1.10 18.71
C ILE A 148 -19.23 2.17 18.68
N ASN A 149 -19.63 2.70 19.85
CA ASN A 149 -20.45 3.91 19.90
C ASN A 149 -19.58 5.15 19.77
N GLY A 150 -19.83 5.98 18.75
CA GLY A 150 -19.01 7.17 18.47
C GLY A 150 -19.00 8.21 19.60
N VAL A 151 -20.08 8.33 20.37
CA VAL A 151 -20.15 9.28 21.50
C VAL A 151 -19.33 8.75 22.69
N GLU A 152 -19.45 7.46 22.99
CA GLU A 152 -18.65 6.81 24.05
C GLU A 152 -17.16 6.86 23.73
N LEU A 153 -16.79 6.53 22.48
CA LEU A 153 -15.41 6.62 22.00
C LEU A 153 -14.82 8.02 22.20
N TRP A 154 -15.61 9.07 21.91
CA TRP A 154 -15.18 10.46 22.10
C TRP A 154 -14.87 10.77 23.56
N TYR A 155 -15.71 10.33 24.51
CA TYR A 155 -15.44 10.50 25.94
C TYR A 155 -14.19 9.73 26.39
N GLU A 156 -14.03 8.50 25.92
CA GLU A 156 -12.87 7.64 26.24
C GLU A 156 -11.55 8.26 25.75
N ILE A 157 -11.52 8.76 24.51
CA ILE A 157 -10.33 9.44 23.94
C ILE A 157 -9.97 10.67 24.75
N LYS A 158 -10.95 11.49 25.14
CA LYS A 158 -10.69 12.67 25.98
C LYS A 158 -10.18 12.30 27.37
N ALA A 159 -10.70 11.24 27.95
CA ALA A 159 -10.31 10.81 29.28
C ALA A 159 -8.88 10.25 29.30
N ILE A 160 -8.48 9.47 28.29
CA ILE A 160 -7.13 8.95 28.19
C ILE A 160 -6.11 9.99 27.72
N GLY A 161 -6.52 10.92 26.86
CA GLY A 161 -5.65 11.99 26.33
C GLY A 161 -5.06 12.87 27.45
N ARG A 162 -5.80 13.08 28.55
CA ARG A 162 -5.28 13.80 29.74
C ARG A 162 -4.22 13.02 30.53
N ARG A 163 -4.10 11.71 30.31
CA ARG A 163 -3.20 10.81 31.05
C ARG A 163 -1.98 10.39 30.24
N LEU A 164 -1.92 10.75 28.95
CA LEU A 164 -0.84 10.39 28.05
C LEU A 164 0.16 11.54 27.94
N ASP A 165 1.44 11.22 28.05
CA ASP A 165 2.51 12.14 27.66
C ASP A 165 2.53 12.29 26.14
N THR A 166 2.81 13.49 25.64
CA THR A 166 2.87 13.85 24.21
C THR A 166 3.76 12.90 23.39
N SER A 167 4.78 12.32 24.02
CA SER A 167 5.74 11.36 23.43
C SER A 167 5.19 9.95 23.20
N ASN A 168 4.07 9.55 23.81
CA ASN A 168 3.50 8.19 23.75
C ASN A 168 2.22 8.10 22.90
N SER A 169 2.06 8.98 21.91
CA SER A 169 0.83 9.13 21.11
C SER A 169 0.59 8.02 20.07
N ASN A 170 1.55 7.13 19.81
CA ASN A 170 1.38 6.06 18.81
C ASN A 170 0.23 5.10 19.22
N PRO A 171 -0.69 4.72 18.33
CA PRO A 171 -1.77 3.78 18.62
C PRO A 171 -1.33 2.52 19.36
N LYS A 172 -0.15 1.97 19.01
CA LYS A 172 0.43 0.80 19.68
C LYS A 172 0.86 1.08 21.12
N SER A 173 1.45 2.23 21.42
CA SER A 173 1.83 2.61 22.78
C SER A 173 0.62 2.91 23.63
N VAL A 174 -0.40 3.58 23.06
CA VAL A 174 -1.68 3.85 23.73
C VAL A 174 -2.35 2.53 24.11
N LEU A 175 -2.45 1.59 23.16
CA LEU A 175 -3.02 0.27 23.44
C LEU A 175 -2.23 -0.45 24.55
N LYS A 176 -0.89 -0.47 24.46
CA LYS A 176 -0.05 -1.07 25.50
C LYS A 176 -0.27 -0.42 26.88
N CYS A 177 -0.45 0.89 26.93
CA CYS A 177 -0.73 1.63 28.17
C CYS A 177 -2.05 1.19 28.82
N ILE A 178 -3.12 1.03 28.02
CA ILE A 178 -4.45 0.58 28.48
C ILE A 178 -4.35 -0.80 29.14
N TYR A 179 -3.65 -1.73 28.49
CA TYR A 179 -3.47 -3.09 29.00
C TYR A 179 -2.53 -3.14 30.22
N THR A 180 -1.40 -2.43 30.19
CA THR A 180 -0.43 -2.44 31.30
C THR A 180 -1.02 -1.82 32.57
N SER A 181 -1.87 -0.80 32.41
CA SER A 181 -2.54 -0.14 33.53
C SER A 181 -3.83 -0.87 33.99
N ASN A 182 -4.19 -1.98 33.34
CA ASN A 182 -5.40 -2.77 33.60
C ASN A 182 -6.71 -1.93 33.57
N VAL A 183 -6.81 -1.00 32.63
CA VAL A 183 -7.98 -0.09 32.47
C VAL A 183 -8.80 -0.40 31.23
N VAL A 184 -8.73 -1.64 30.73
CA VAL A 184 -9.43 -2.08 29.51
C VAL A 184 -10.94 -1.94 29.65
N GLU A 185 -11.49 -2.22 30.83
CA GLU A 185 -12.93 -2.09 31.12
C GLU A 185 -13.41 -0.63 31.16
N VAL A 186 -12.49 0.31 31.38
CA VAL A 186 -12.79 1.75 31.40
C VAL A 186 -12.78 2.34 29.99
N PHE A 187 -12.01 1.75 29.07
CA PHE A 187 -11.85 2.22 27.70
C PHE A 187 -12.14 1.11 26.65
N PRO A 188 -13.31 0.45 26.71
CA PRO A 188 -13.63 -0.65 25.81
C PRO A 188 -13.73 -0.22 24.35
N LYS A 189 -14.34 0.93 24.06
CA LYS A 189 -14.56 1.37 22.67
C LYS A 189 -13.27 1.77 21.99
N LEU A 190 -12.40 2.47 22.72
CA LEU A 190 -11.07 2.84 22.28
C LEU A 190 -10.18 1.62 22.07
N SER A 191 -10.24 0.63 22.98
CA SER A 191 -9.49 -0.62 22.82
C SER A 191 -9.88 -1.36 21.54
N ILE A 192 -11.18 -1.47 21.25
CA ILE A 192 -11.66 -2.09 20.00
C ILE A 192 -11.20 -1.27 18.79
N ALA A 193 -11.37 0.05 18.79
CA ALA A 193 -10.95 0.92 17.69
C ALA A 193 -9.44 0.78 17.38
N LEU A 194 -8.60 0.81 18.42
CA LEU A 194 -7.14 0.65 18.29
C LEU A 194 -6.75 -0.75 17.81
N ARG A 195 -7.44 -1.80 18.27
CA ARG A 195 -7.21 -3.17 17.80
C ARG A 195 -7.57 -3.33 16.32
N ILE A 196 -8.69 -2.77 15.89
CA ILE A 196 -9.08 -2.76 14.47
C ILE A 196 -8.00 -2.03 13.66
N LEU A 197 -7.61 -0.82 14.07
CA LEU A 197 -6.57 -0.04 13.40
C LEU A 197 -5.26 -0.81 13.24
N LEU A 198 -4.80 -1.48 14.31
CA LEU A 198 -3.53 -2.23 14.29
C LEU A 198 -3.63 -3.57 13.55
N ALA A 199 -4.84 -4.11 13.37
CA ALA A 199 -5.08 -5.34 12.61
C ALA A 199 -5.30 -5.08 11.11
N LEU A 200 -5.65 -3.85 10.71
CA LEU A 200 -5.84 -3.52 9.31
C LEU A 200 -4.51 -3.63 8.55
N PRO A 201 -4.47 -4.30 7.39
CA PRO A 201 -3.28 -4.35 6.54
C PRO A 201 -3.14 -2.99 5.81
N VAL A 202 -2.67 -1.97 6.52
CA VAL A 202 -2.46 -0.62 5.98
C VAL A 202 -1.38 -0.61 4.88
N THR A 203 -0.51 -1.63 4.84
CA THR A 203 0.51 -1.79 3.80
C THR A 203 0.29 -3.06 2.96
N VAL A 204 0.08 -2.86 1.66
CA VAL A 204 -0.06 -3.94 0.65
C VAL A 204 1.22 -4.79 0.53
N ALA A 205 2.34 -4.34 1.09
CA ALA A 205 3.65 -4.98 0.98
C ALA A 205 3.70 -6.40 1.58
N SER A 206 2.94 -6.67 2.65
CA SER A 206 2.90 -8.01 3.24
C SER A 206 2.20 -9.00 2.29
N ALA A 207 1.08 -8.59 1.68
CA ALA A 207 0.40 -9.38 0.66
C ALA A 207 1.27 -9.58 -0.58
N GLU A 208 1.99 -8.55 -1.04
CA GLU A 208 2.93 -8.64 -2.19
C GLU A 208 4.06 -9.64 -1.93
N ARG A 209 4.56 -9.73 -0.70
CA ARG A 209 5.57 -10.73 -0.31
C ARG A 209 5.01 -12.14 -0.43
N SER A 210 3.79 -12.38 0.04
CA SER A 210 3.08 -13.66 -0.09
C SER A 210 2.81 -14.02 -1.56
N PHE A 211 2.40 -13.07 -2.39
CA PHE A 211 2.20 -13.29 -3.84
C PHE A 211 3.50 -13.58 -4.58
N SER A 212 4.61 -12.94 -4.20
CA SER A 212 5.94 -13.24 -4.74
C SER A 212 6.36 -14.68 -4.45
N LYS A 213 6.09 -15.19 -3.23
CA LYS A 213 6.31 -16.60 -2.89
C LYS A 213 5.38 -17.54 -3.67
N LEU A 214 4.11 -17.19 -3.82
CA LEU A 214 3.17 -17.97 -4.62
C LEU A 214 3.62 -18.10 -6.08
N LYS A 215 4.21 -17.05 -6.68
CA LYS A 215 4.78 -17.12 -8.03
C LYS A 215 5.92 -18.15 -8.15
N ILE A 216 6.71 -18.32 -7.10
CA ILE A 216 7.79 -19.33 -7.05
C ILE A 216 7.19 -20.74 -6.87
N ILE A 217 6.21 -20.88 -5.97
CA ILE A 217 5.57 -22.17 -5.66
C ILE A 217 4.76 -22.70 -6.84
N LYS A 218 4.01 -21.80 -7.50
CA LYS A 218 3.17 -22.09 -8.67
C LYS A 218 3.92 -21.75 -9.96
N SER A 219 4.93 -22.57 -10.27
CA SER A 219 5.63 -22.49 -11.56
C SER A 219 4.82 -23.16 -12.67
N TYR A 220 5.14 -22.85 -13.93
CA TYR A 220 4.50 -23.45 -15.11
C TYR A 220 4.48 -24.99 -15.06
N LEU A 221 5.59 -25.59 -14.62
CA LEU A 221 5.76 -27.04 -14.47
C LEU A 221 4.98 -27.65 -13.29
N ARG A 222 4.45 -26.83 -12.36
CA ARG A 222 3.70 -27.27 -11.17
C ARG A 222 2.24 -26.81 -11.20
N SER A 223 1.72 -26.52 -12.39
CA SER A 223 0.38 -25.94 -12.60
C SER A 223 -0.79 -26.86 -12.23
N GLN A 224 -0.58 -28.18 -12.12
CA GLN A 224 -1.62 -29.17 -11.79
C GLN A 224 -1.71 -29.54 -10.28
N MET A 225 -1.15 -28.74 -9.36
CA MET A 225 -1.25 -29.07 -7.93
C MET A 225 -2.64 -28.82 -7.34
N CYS A 226 -3.08 -29.69 -6.42
CA CYS A 226 -4.31 -29.49 -5.64
C CYS A 226 -4.20 -28.27 -4.73
N GLN A 227 -5.35 -27.63 -4.46
CA GLN A 227 -5.41 -26.41 -3.65
C GLN A 227 -4.84 -26.60 -2.24
N ASP A 228 -5.14 -27.73 -1.58
CA ASP A 228 -4.63 -28.02 -0.23
C ASP A 228 -3.10 -28.04 -0.18
N ARG A 229 -2.47 -28.62 -1.21
CA ARG A 229 -1.01 -28.67 -1.32
C ARG A 229 -0.42 -27.28 -1.59
N LEU A 230 -1.08 -26.48 -2.43
CA LEU A 230 -0.66 -25.11 -2.70
C LEU A 230 -0.69 -24.27 -1.44
N VAL A 231 -1.81 -24.34 -0.69
CA VAL A 231 -1.99 -23.60 0.56
C VAL A 231 -0.93 -24.04 1.58
N GLY A 232 -0.72 -25.35 1.78
CA GLY A 232 0.30 -25.85 2.71
C GLY A 232 1.72 -25.35 2.38
N LEU A 233 2.12 -25.42 1.11
CA LEU A 233 3.44 -24.91 0.68
C LEU A 233 3.55 -23.39 0.82
N ALA A 234 2.46 -22.67 0.54
CA ALA A 234 2.41 -21.21 0.69
C ALA A 234 2.57 -20.83 2.16
N THR A 235 1.84 -21.49 3.07
CA THR A 235 1.94 -21.25 4.52
C THR A 235 3.35 -21.49 5.03
N ILE A 236 3.98 -22.62 4.68
CA ILE A 236 5.37 -22.91 5.09
C ILE A 236 6.35 -21.86 4.54
N SER A 237 6.15 -21.41 3.30
CA SER A 237 7.04 -20.42 2.69
C SER A 237 6.83 -18.98 3.21
N ILE A 238 5.61 -18.64 3.63
CA ILE A 238 5.26 -17.32 4.20
C ILE A 238 5.75 -17.26 5.64
N GLU A 239 5.43 -18.28 6.44
CA GLU A 239 5.81 -18.43 7.84
C GLU A 239 7.17 -19.13 7.99
N LYS A 240 8.13 -18.78 7.14
CA LYS A 240 9.43 -19.47 7.10
C LYS A 240 10.15 -19.39 8.45
N GLU A 241 10.09 -18.25 9.14
CA GLU A 241 10.73 -18.06 10.44
C GLU A 241 10.22 -19.07 11.48
N ILE A 242 8.91 -19.33 11.49
CA ILE A 242 8.30 -20.34 12.37
C ILE A 242 8.67 -21.75 11.88
N ALA A 243 8.64 -21.97 10.57
CA ALA A 243 8.96 -23.27 9.98
C ALA A 243 10.41 -23.70 10.23
N ASP A 244 11.36 -22.75 10.24
CA ASP A 244 12.78 -23.01 10.52
C ASP A 244 12.99 -23.48 12.00
N HIS A 245 12.03 -23.23 12.89
CA HIS A 245 12.04 -23.70 14.28
C HIS A 245 11.32 -25.04 14.51
N LEU A 246 10.68 -25.61 13.48
CA LEU A 246 10.02 -26.91 13.59
C LEU A 246 11.04 -28.05 13.55
N ASP A 247 10.94 -28.98 14.49
CA ASP A 247 11.71 -30.23 14.45
C ASP A 247 11.07 -31.22 13.47
N ILE A 248 11.84 -31.59 12.44
CA ILE A 248 11.40 -32.52 11.40
C ILE A 248 11.19 -33.92 11.99
N GLU A 249 11.99 -34.34 12.96
CA GLU A 249 11.89 -35.68 13.54
C GLU A 249 10.57 -35.86 14.30
N ASP A 250 10.19 -34.86 15.09
CA ASP A 250 8.92 -34.88 15.80
C ASP A 250 7.74 -34.77 14.84
N LEU A 251 7.85 -33.96 13.79
CA LEU A 251 6.82 -33.84 12.76
C LEU A 251 6.59 -35.16 12.00
N VAL A 252 7.65 -35.94 11.77
CA VAL A 252 7.56 -37.28 11.17
C VAL A 252 6.88 -38.27 12.11
N LYS A 253 7.19 -38.23 13.42
CA LYS A 253 6.51 -39.07 14.43
C LYS A 253 5.02 -38.74 14.49
N ASP A 254 4.67 -37.46 14.62
CA ASP A 254 3.28 -36.99 14.66
C ASP A 254 2.51 -37.41 13.41
N PHE A 255 3.12 -37.26 12.22
CA PHE A 255 2.50 -37.70 10.97
C PHE A 255 2.29 -39.22 10.93
N ALA A 256 3.27 -39.99 11.42
CA ALA A 256 3.18 -41.45 11.49
C ALA A 256 2.07 -41.90 12.45
N GLU A 257 1.93 -41.25 13.62
CA GLU A 257 0.87 -41.52 14.60
C GLU A 257 -0.52 -41.20 14.04
N LEU A 258 -0.68 -40.08 13.32
CA LEU A 258 -1.94 -39.70 12.69
C LEU A 258 -2.35 -40.63 11.54
N LYS A 259 -1.38 -41.20 10.82
CA LYS A 259 -1.62 -42.16 9.72
C LYS A 259 -1.64 -43.61 10.16
N ALA A 260 -1.20 -43.92 11.38
CA ALA A 260 -1.29 -45.25 11.94
C ALA A 260 -2.77 -45.63 12.04
N ARG A 261 -3.20 -46.59 11.21
CA ARG A 261 -4.51 -47.20 11.36
C ARG A 261 -4.58 -47.75 12.78
N LYS A 262 -5.51 -47.25 13.60
CA LYS A 262 -5.84 -47.85 14.89
C LYS A 262 -6.42 -49.24 14.64
N ILE A 263 -5.55 -50.22 14.49
CA ILE A 263 -5.93 -51.63 14.53
C ILE A 263 -6.12 -51.93 16.01
N HIS A 264 -7.36 -51.80 16.48
CA HIS A 264 -7.75 -52.38 17.77
C HIS A 264 -7.80 -53.90 17.57
N PHE A 265 -6.85 -54.59 18.20
CA PHE A 265 -6.90 -56.05 18.41
C PHE A 265 -7.90 -56.39 19.52
#